data_AF-A0A0R2R253-F1
#
_entry.id   AF-A0A0R2R253-F1
#
_cell.length_a   1.000
_cell.length_b   1.000
_cell.length_c   1.000
_cell.angle_alpha   90.00
_cell.angle_beta   90.00
_cell.angle_gamma   90.00
#
_symmetry.space_group_name_H-M   'P 1'
#
loop_
_entity.id
_entity.type
_entity.pdbx_description
1 polymer ?
#
loop_
_entity_poly.entity_id
_entity_poly.type
_entity_poly.pdbx_seq_one_letter_code
_entity_poly.pdbx_strand_id
1 'polypeptide(L)'
;MKTRSSGFTLAEVLVAIVIGIISIAAAFSSYGYFNKSYKSVSQKAAINNSARDALTVIARDLRNAGYIDINFTRDARPEIKLINLQQKYLGNLDSLAVWYTTSPNDRMRVYYRPMKYQNSNKMYLAREVVMNPVTVGTVIYDNIEFVPNIVDFQVVFKDKDGNELYPVCDYCGPVENSQGSGTMVGSYNKGQANMKKVHTAEIYLTIQSAQEVFTSNKAIRITNHEGGNYGNTQNFNDKYYRETFFVSVHTRNLAKPIAIAETTGESIGQTSSYNK
;
A
#
# COMPACT_ATOMS: atom_id res chain seq x y z
N MET A 1 -18.73 -13.66 -79.40
CA MET A 1 -17.49 -13.10 -78.80
C MET A 1 -16.76 -14.22 -78.05
N LYS A 2 -15.58 -14.64 -78.50
CA LYS A 2 -14.76 -15.64 -77.77
C LYS A 2 -14.01 -14.91 -76.66
N THR A 3 -14.38 -15.16 -75.40
CA THR A 3 -13.61 -14.73 -74.23
C THR A 3 -12.33 -15.57 -74.17
N ARG A 4 -11.17 -14.98 -74.44
CA ARG A 4 -9.88 -15.62 -74.19
C ARG A 4 -9.66 -15.64 -72.67
N SER A 5 -9.75 -16.81 -72.05
CA SER A 5 -9.28 -17.01 -70.68
C SER A 5 -7.75 -17.11 -70.70
N SER A 6 -7.07 -16.00 -70.45
CA SER A 6 -5.62 -15.99 -70.28
C SER A 6 -5.27 -16.76 -69.00
N GLY A 7 -4.61 -17.91 -69.14
CA GLY A 7 -4.03 -18.62 -67.99
C GLY A 7 -2.84 -17.86 -67.43
N PHE A 8 -2.60 -17.96 -66.12
CA PHE A 8 -1.44 -17.35 -65.48
C PHE A 8 -0.15 -18.01 -65.98
N THR A 9 0.87 -17.19 -66.21
CA THR A 9 2.23 -17.66 -66.48
C THR A 9 2.87 -18.22 -65.20
N LEU A 10 3.83 -19.13 -65.36
CA LEU A 10 4.57 -19.69 -64.23
C LEU A 10 5.22 -18.60 -63.34
N ALA A 11 5.72 -17.54 -63.97
CA ALA A 11 6.33 -16.41 -63.27
C ALA A 11 5.31 -15.63 -62.41
N GLU A 12 4.10 -15.39 -62.92
CA GLU A 12 3.03 -14.73 -62.15
C GLU A 12 2.61 -15.55 -60.93
N VAL A 13 2.49 -16.87 -61.08
CA VAL A 13 2.16 -17.78 -59.96
C VAL A 13 3.28 -17.77 -58.90
N LEU A 14 4.55 -17.81 -59.32
CA LEU A 14 5.69 -17.74 -58.41
C LEU A 14 5.73 -16.43 -57.62
N VAL A 15 5.53 -15.29 -58.29
CA VAL A 15 5.48 -13.97 -57.63
C VAL A 15 4.32 -13.89 -56.65
N ALA A 16 3.13 -14.37 -57.04
CA ALA A 16 1.95 -14.38 -56.17
C ALA A 16 2.16 -15.21 -54.89
N ILE A 17 2.78 -16.40 -55.00
CA ILE A 17 3.11 -17.24 -53.84
C ILE A 17 4.09 -16.53 -52.91
N VAL A 18 5.14 -15.91 -53.46
CA VAL A 18 6.14 -15.18 -52.65
C VAL A 18 5.50 -14.02 -51.89
N ILE A 19 4.67 -13.22 -52.54
CA ILE A 19 3.95 -12.11 -51.88
C ILE A 19 3.00 -12.64 -50.79
N GLY A 20 2.31 -13.75 -51.05
CA GLY A 20 1.45 -14.42 -50.07
C GLY A 20 2.22 -14.87 -48.82
N ILE A 21 3.38 -15.52 -49.00
CA ILE A 21 4.23 -15.98 -47.91
C ILE A 21 4.76 -14.80 -47.09
N ILE A 22 5.23 -13.73 -47.73
CA ILE A 22 5.71 -12.52 -47.03
C ILE A 22 4.58 -11.90 -46.19
N SER A 23 3.37 -11.84 -46.74
CA SER A 23 2.19 -11.28 -46.05
C SER A 23 1.80 -12.12 -44.82
N ILE A 24 1.76 -13.44 -44.96
CA ILE A 24 1.47 -14.36 -43.85
C ILE A 24 2.57 -14.26 -42.77
N ALA A 25 3.84 -14.22 -43.17
CA ALA A 25 4.96 -14.04 -42.25
C ALA A 25 4.87 -12.71 -41.48
N ALA A 26 4.52 -11.62 -42.17
CA ALA A 26 4.29 -10.32 -41.54
C ALA A 26 3.11 -10.34 -40.56
N ALA A 27 2.01 -11.01 -40.89
CA ALA A 27 0.85 -11.18 -40.01
C ALA A 27 1.21 -11.98 -38.75
N PHE A 28 1.94 -13.09 -38.88
CA PHE A 28 2.40 -13.89 -37.75
C PHE A 28 3.37 -13.12 -36.83
N SER A 29 4.33 -12.40 -37.42
CA SER A 29 5.24 -11.52 -36.68
C SER A 29 4.47 -10.47 -35.88
N SER A 30 3.52 -9.80 -36.53
CA SER A 30 2.67 -8.78 -35.91
C SER A 30 1.86 -9.35 -34.74
N TYR A 31 1.22 -10.51 -34.94
CA TYR A 31 0.48 -11.18 -33.88
C TYR A 31 1.37 -11.50 -32.66
N GLY A 32 2.57 -12.03 -32.90
CA GLY A 32 3.54 -12.32 -31.85
C GLY A 32 3.94 -11.08 -31.05
N TYR A 33 4.17 -9.95 -31.72
CA TYR A 33 4.44 -8.67 -31.08
C TYR A 33 3.25 -8.16 -30.27
N PHE A 34 2.05 -8.13 -30.86
CA PHE A 34 0.84 -7.65 -30.19
C PHE A 34 0.47 -8.48 -28.97
N ASN A 35 0.59 -9.81 -29.04
CA ASN A 35 0.31 -10.68 -27.89
C ASN A 35 1.27 -10.44 -26.71
N LYS A 36 2.56 -10.21 -26.99
CA LYS A 36 3.54 -9.86 -25.94
C LYS A 36 3.22 -8.49 -25.32
N SER A 37 2.93 -7.49 -26.17
CA SER A 37 2.55 -6.15 -25.73
C SER A 37 1.26 -6.19 -24.91
N TYR A 38 0.25 -6.95 -25.32
CA TYR A 38 -0.99 -7.14 -24.58
C TYR A 38 -0.75 -7.72 -23.19
N LYS A 39 0.04 -8.81 -23.09
CA LYS A 39 0.39 -9.39 -21.79
C LYS A 39 1.07 -8.38 -20.87
N SER A 40 2.04 -7.62 -21.40
CA SER A 40 2.75 -6.59 -20.64
C SER A 40 1.80 -5.50 -20.12
N VAL A 41 0.96 -4.94 -21.00
CA VAL A 41 0.00 -3.89 -20.64
C VAL A 41 -1.04 -4.40 -19.65
N SER A 42 -1.55 -5.62 -19.84
CA SER A 42 -2.52 -6.25 -18.94
C SER A 42 -1.94 -6.46 -17.53
N GLN A 43 -0.70 -6.94 -17.42
CA GLN A 43 -0.03 -7.10 -16.11
C GLN A 43 0.15 -5.76 -15.39
N LYS A 44 0.57 -4.70 -16.11
CA LYS A 44 0.73 -3.36 -15.55
C LYS A 44 -0.61 -2.76 -15.09
N ALA A 45 -1.66 -2.93 -15.89
CA ALA A 45 -3.00 -2.47 -15.54
C ALA A 45 -3.53 -3.18 -14.28
N ALA A 46 -3.33 -4.50 -14.16
CA ALA A 46 -3.73 -5.26 -12.99
C ALA A 46 -3.03 -4.76 -11.70
N ILE A 47 -1.73 -4.47 -11.77
CA ILE A 47 -0.96 -3.90 -10.66
C ILE A 47 -1.51 -2.52 -10.28
N ASN A 48 -1.70 -1.64 -11.25
CA ASN A 48 -2.19 -0.28 -11.02
C ASN A 48 -3.58 -0.27 -10.38
N ASN A 49 -4.50 -1.14 -10.84
CA ASN A 49 -5.84 -1.26 -10.25
C ASN A 49 -5.75 -1.77 -8.81
N SER A 50 -5.00 -2.87 -8.58
CA SER A 50 -4.81 -3.44 -7.25
C SER A 50 -4.24 -2.42 -6.26
N ALA A 51 -3.22 -1.66 -6.67
CA ALA A 51 -2.63 -0.62 -5.83
C ALA A 51 -3.60 0.53 -5.52
N ARG A 52 -4.35 1.02 -6.53
CA ARG A 52 -5.31 2.12 -6.33
C ARG A 52 -6.44 1.73 -5.41
N ASP A 53 -6.99 0.53 -5.59
CA ASP A 53 -8.06 0.00 -4.73
C ASP A 53 -7.54 -0.15 -3.29
N ALA A 54 -6.33 -0.72 -3.13
CA ALA A 54 -5.71 -0.92 -1.84
C ALA A 54 -5.42 0.40 -1.11
N LEU A 55 -4.73 1.34 -1.77
CA LEU A 55 -4.36 2.62 -1.18
C LEU A 55 -5.59 3.49 -0.88
N THR A 56 -6.67 3.37 -1.64
CA THR A 56 -7.94 4.06 -1.35
C THR A 56 -8.53 3.59 -0.02
N VAL A 57 -8.55 2.27 0.21
CA VAL A 57 -9.06 1.70 1.47
C VAL A 57 -8.12 2.03 2.63
N ILE A 58 -6.80 1.86 2.47
CA ILE A 58 -5.80 2.22 3.50
C ILE A 58 -5.93 3.70 3.86
N ALA A 59 -6.06 4.59 2.86
CA ALA A 59 -6.21 6.02 3.11
C ALA A 59 -7.53 6.36 3.82
N ARG A 60 -8.62 5.62 3.56
CA ARG A 60 -9.87 5.77 4.30
C ARG A 60 -9.70 5.36 5.76
N ASP A 61 -9.07 4.22 6.00
CA ASP A 61 -8.82 3.69 7.34
C ASP A 61 -7.86 4.61 8.14
N LEU A 62 -6.81 5.15 7.50
CA LEU A 62 -5.91 6.16 8.08
C LEU A 62 -6.61 7.49 8.42
N ARG A 63 -7.52 7.98 7.56
CA ARG A 63 -8.32 9.18 7.87
C ARG A 63 -9.25 8.97 9.07
N ASN A 64 -9.61 7.74 9.39
CA ASN A 64 -10.43 7.44 10.55
C ASN A 64 -9.62 7.06 11.79
N ALA A 65 -8.33 6.70 11.62
CA ALA A 65 -7.45 6.29 12.70
C ALA A 65 -7.51 7.24 13.91
N GLY A 66 -7.73 6.66 15.08
CA GLY A 66 -7.85 7.36 16.37
C GLY A 66 -9.18 8.04 16.65
N TYR A 67 -10.18 7.93 15.77
CA TYR A 67 -11.52 8.41 16.11
C TYR A 67 -12.14 7.57 17.24
N ILE A 68 -12.49 8.22 18.34
CA ILE A 68 -13.16 7.60 19.48
C ILE A 68 -14.47 8.37 19.71
N ASP A 69 -15.59 7.68 19.60
CA ASP A 69 -16.91 8.22 19.90
C ASP A 69 -16.98 8.63 21.37
N ILE A 70 -17.61 9.76 21.66
CA ILE A 70 -17.72 10.32 23.01
C ILE A 70 -18.45 9.37 23.98
N ASN A 71 -19.33 8.51 23.46
CA ASN A 71 -20.10 7.55 24.24
C ASN A 71 -19.45 6.16 24.28
N PHE A 72 -18.24 6.00 23.74
CA PHE A 72 -17.55 4.70 23.72
C PHE A 72 -16.99 4.35 25.10
N THR A 73 -17.58 3.35 25.74
CA THR A 73 -17.27 2.96 27.13
C THR A 73 -16.77 1.51 27.26
N ARG A 74 -16.67 0.76 26.15
CA ARG A 74 -16.32 -0.67 26.16
C ARG A 74 -14.83 -0.97 26.39
N ASP A 75 -13.99 0.04 26.33
CA ASP A 75 -12.56 -0.04 26.62
C ASP A 75 -12.25 1.03 27.67
N ALA A 76 -11.52 0.67 28.72
CA ALA A 76 -11.15 1.61 29.77
C ALA A 76 -10.06 2.58 29.31
N ARG A 77 -9.25 2.20 28.31
CA ARG A 77 -8.13 3.01 27.82
C ARG A 77 -8.04 3.00 26.28
N PRO A 78 -9.09 3.46 25.57
CA PRO A 78 -9.06 3.44 24.12
C PRO A 78 -7.96 4.32 23.53
N GLU A 79 -7.55 5.36 24.24
CA GLU A 79 -6.58 6.35 23.81
C GLU A 79 -5.15 5.84 23.65
N ILE A 80 -4.83 4.62 24.11
CA ILE A 80 -3.50 4.01 23.93
C ILE A 80 -3.38 3.14 22.68
N LYS A 81 -4.49 2.92 21.95
CA LYS A 81 -4.54 2.11 20.72
C LYS A 81 -5.17 2.91 19.60
N LEU A 82 -4.45 3.83 18.98
CA LEU A 82 -5.00 4.70 17.94
C LEU A 82 -4.51 4.30 16.54
N ILE A 83 -3.20 4.12 16.45
CA ILE A 83 -2.46 3.73 15.25
C ILE A 83 -1.17 3.02 15.70
N ASN A 84 -0.71 2.03 14.94
CA ASN A 84 0.48 1.27 15.27
C ASN A 84 1.27 0.99 14.00
N LEU A 85 2.57 1.16 14.08
CA LEU A 85 3.55 0.75 13.08
C LEU A 85 4.51 -0.24 13.73
N GLN A 86 4.72 -1.39 13.08
CA GLN A 86 5.87 -2.23 13.37
C GLN A 86 6.75 -2.25 12.13
N GLN A 87 7.92 -1.64 12.25
CA GLN A 87 8.87 -1.55 11.17
C GLN A 87 9.62 -2.87 11.01
N LYS A 88 9.89 -3.25 9.76
CA LYS A 88 10.61 -4.50 9.46
C LYS A 88 9.92 -5.73 10.08
N TYR A 89 8.59 -5.73 10.06
CA TYR A 89 7.75 -6.79 10.60
C TYR A 89 8.02 -8.14 9.92
N LEU A 90 8.13 -8.14 8.59
CA LEU A 90 8.48 -9.33 7.80
C LEU A 90 9.60 -8.99 6.82
N GLY A 91 10.83 -9.27 7.22
CA GLY A 91 12.01 -8.85 6.45
C GLY A 91 12.12 -7.33 6.47
N ASN A 92 11.98 -6.70 5.30
CA ASN A 92 12.00 -5.23 5.20
C ASN A 92 10.61 -4.59 5.20
N LEU A 93 9.54 -5.39 5.17
CA LEU A 93 8.17 -4.90 5.06
C LEU A 93 7.63 -4.56 6.44
N ASP A 94 6.96 -3.43 6.53
CA ASP A 94 6.33 -2.95 7.76
C ASP A 94 4.96 -3.61 7.98
N SER A 95 4.37 -3.40 9.15
CA SER A 95 2.95 -3.63 9.36
C SER A 95 2.28 -2.40 9.95
N LEU A 96 1.03 -2.19 9.55
CA LEU A 96 0.21 -1.06 9.97
C LEU A 96 -1.03 -1.57 10.67
N ALA A 97 -1.41 -0.88 11.74
CA ALA A 97 -2.68 -1.08 12.40
C ALA A 97 -3.35 0.26 12.68
N VAL A 98 -4.66 0.31 12.54
CA VAL A 98 -5.46 1.47 12.92
C VAL A 98 -6.66 1.03 13.73
N TRP A 99 -7.07 1.90 14.66
CA TRP A 99 -8.28 1.72 15.43
C TRP A 99 -9.16 2.93 15.28
N TYR A 100 -10.46 2.69 15.13
CA TYR A 100 -11.45 3.76 15.14
C TYR A 100 -12.82 3.21 15.52
N THR A 101 -13.62 4.06 16.14
CA THR A 101 -15.03 3.76 16.45
C THR A 101 -15.89 3.96 15.21
N THR A 102 -16.91 3.13 15.05
CA THR A 102 -17.94 3.24 14.00
C THR A 102 -19.31 3.54 14.57
N SER A 103 -19.50 3.25 15.85
CA SER A 103 -20.68 3.56 16.65
C SER A 103 -20.26 3.76 18.11
N PRO A 104 -21.14 4.27 18.99
CA PRO A 104 -20.91 4.31 20.44
C PRO A 104 -20.51 2.96 21.07
N ASN A 105 -20.87 1.84 20.45
CA ASN A 105 -20.64 0.49 20.99
C ASN A 105 -19.61 -0.32 20.20
N ASP A 106 -19.17 0.19 19.05
CA ASP A 106 -18.34 -0.55 18.11
C ASP A 106 -17.06 0.16 17.77
N ARG A 107 -15.97 -0.58 17.93
CA ARG A 107 -14.63 -0.16 17.54
C ARG A 107 -13.98 -1.15 16.62
N MET A 108 -13.56 -0.68 15.46
CA MET A 108 -12.80 -1.47 14.51
C MET A 108 -11.31 -1.39 14.84
N ARG A 109 -10.64 -2.54 14.71
CA ARG A 109 -9.21 -2.63 14.48
C ARG A 109 -9.00 -3.18 13.08
N VAL A 110 -8.21 -2.47 12.30
CA VAL A 110 -7.78 -2.93 10.97
C VAL A 110 -6.28 -3.14 11.02
N TYR A 111 -5.83 -4.34 10.63
CA TYR A 111 -4.42 -4.64 10.41
C TYR A 111 -4.13 -4.81 8.93
N TYR A 112 -3.00 -4.28 8.50
CA TYR A 112 -2.35 -4.53 7.22
C TYR A 112 -0.99 -5.14 7.51
N ARG A 113 -0.81 -6.42 7.14
CA ARG A 113 0.40 -7.18 7.45
C ARG A 113 0.90 -7.92 6.22
N PRO A 114 2.20 -7.85 5.90
CA PRO A 114 2.78 -8.71 4.88
C PRO A 114 2.75 -10.16 5.36
N MET A 115 2.33 -11.08 4.49
CA MET A 115 2.32 -12.51 4.73
C MET A 115 2.93 -13.25 3.54
N LYS A 116 3.51 -14.44 3.79
CA LYS A 116 4.02 -15.30 2.72
C LYS A 116 2.90 -16.18 2.18
N TYR A 117 2.91 -16.40 0.87
CA TYR A 117 2.15 -17.49 0.28
C TYR A 117 2.67 -18.84 0.80
N GLN A 118 1.77 -19.80 0.98
CA GLN A 118 2.17 -21.16 1.33
C GLN A 118 3.14 -21.72 0.28
N ASN A 119 4.24 -22.31 0.73
CA ASN A 119 5.27 -22.93 -0.13
C ASN A 119 5.89 -21.99 -1.18
N SER A 120 5.91 -20.68 -0.91
CA SER A 120 6.46 -19.68 -1.83
C SER A 120 7.18 -18.56 -1.09
N ASN A 121 8.18 -17.97 -1.74
CA ASN A 121 8.86 -16.77 -1.24
C ASN A 121 8.10 -15.48 -1.58
N LYS A 122 7.04 -15.57 -2.39
CA LYS A 122 6.18 -14.42 -2.70
C LYS A 122 5.38 -14.02 -1.47
N MET A 123 5.08 -12.73 -1.37
CA MET A 123 4.29 -12.16 -0.29
C MET A 123 3.03 -11.49 -0.81
N TYR A 124 2.05 -11.33 0.07
CA TYR A 124 0.85 -10.54 -0.14
C TYR A 124 0.62 -9.64 1.07
N LEU A 125 -0.09 -8.53 0.89
CA LEU A 125 -0.58 -7.72 1.99
C LEU A 125 -1.89 -8.36 2.45
N ALA A 126 -1.91 -8.86 3.68
CA ALA A 126 -3.11 -9.34 4.33
C ALA A 126 -3.86 -8.18 4.98
N ARG A 127 -5.20 -8.25 4.97
CA ARG A 127 -6.06 -7.35 5.74
C ARG A 127 -6.88 -8.14 6.75
N GLU A 128 -6.78 -7.76 8.01
CA GLU A 128 -7.60 -8.30 9.09
C GLU A 128 -8.46 -7.18 9.67
N VAL A 129 -9.74 -7.47 9.93
CA VAL A 129 -10.65 -6.54 10.60
C VAL A 129 -11.33 -7.23 11.75
N VAL A 130 -11.15 -6.67 12.94
CA VAL A 130 -11.79 -7.16 14.17
C VAL A 130 -12.60 -6.04 14.79
N MET A 131 -13.88 -6.30 14.98
CA MET A 131 -14.78 -5.46 15.74
C MET A 131 -14.61 -5.76 17.24
N ASN A 132 -14.54 -4.71 18.06
CA ASN A 132 -14.45 -4.76 19.51
C ASN A 132 -13.32 -5.66 20.06
N PRO A 133 -12.07 -5.47 19.60
CA PRO A 133 -10.95 -6.41 19.79
C PRO A 133 -10.41 -6.51 21.23
N VAL A 134 -10.85 -5.63 22.14
CA VAL A 134 -10.46 -5.66 23.56
C VAL A 134 -11.37 -6.59 24.38
N THR A 135 -12.55 -6.91 23.84
CA THR A 135 -13.45 -7.93 24.38
C THR A 135 -13.24 -9.25 23.63
N VAL A 136 -14.20 -10.19 23.67
CA VAL A 136 -14.15 -11.42 22.85
C VAL A 136 -13.86 -11.12 21.38
N GLY A 137 -14.33 -9.98 20.88
CA GLY A 137 -14.09 -9.50 19.53
C GLY A 137 -14.83 -10.32 18.46
N THR A 138 -15.20 -9.67 17.37
CA THR A 138 -15.80 -10.35 16.22
C THR A 138 -14.89 -10.14 15.01
N VAL A 139 -14.34 -11.24 14.50
CA VAL A 139 -13.52 -11.22 13.29
C VAL A 139 -14.43 -11.05 12.09
N ILE A 140 -14.28 -9.94 11.37
CA ILE A 140 -15.00 -9.65 10.13
C ILE A 140 -14.20 -10.17 8.93
N TYR A 141 -12.89 -9.91 8.94
CA TYR A 141 -11.94 -10.44 7.97
C TYR A 141 -10.76 -11.03 8.72
N ASP A 142 -10.43 -12.29 8.44
CA ASP A 142 -9.28 -12.98 9.01
C ASP A 142 -8.17 -13.06 7.97
N ASN A 143 -7.21 -12.13 8.08
CA ASN A 143 -5.99 -12.09 7.28
C ASN A 143 -6.20 -12.40 5.78
N ILE A 144 -7.27 -11.86 5.20
CA ILE A 144 -7.60 -12.11 3.80
C ILE A 144 -6.53 -11.51 2.89
N GLU A 145 -6.28 -12.14 1.75
CA GLU A 145 -5.42 -11.55 0.73
C GLU A 145 -6.05 -10.23 0.25
N PHE A 146 -5.37 -9.13 0.55
CA PHE A 146 -5.83 -7.79 0.23
C PHE A 146 -5.07 -7.19 -0.95
N VAL A 147 -3.74 -7.40 -1.02
CA VAL A 147 -2.91 -7.05 -2.19
C VAL A 147 -2.00 -8.22 -2.54
N PRO A 148 -2.10 -8.81 -3.74
CA PRO A 148 -1.23 -9.91 -4.15
C PRO A 148 0.17 -9.43 -4.53
N ASN A 149 1.13 -10.35 -4.45
CA ASN A 149 2.51 -10.18 -4.97
C ASN A 149 3.21 -8.87 -4.53
N ILE A 150 3.07 -8.50 -3.26
CA ILE A 150 3.80 -7.35 -2.73
C ILE A 150 5.29 -7.68 -2.59
N VAL A 151 6.09 -6.65 -2.81
CA VAL A 151 7.54 -6.66 -2.69
C VAL A 151 7.99 -5.71 -1.60
N ASP A 152 7.26 -4.60 -1.42
CA ASP A 152 7.43 -3.70 -0.30
C ASP A 152 6.07 -3.23 0.22
N PHE A 153 6.02 -3.01 1.52
CA PHE A 153 4.99 -2.23 2.16
C PHE A 153 5.67 -1.43 3.25
N GLN A 154 5.86 -0.14 3.01
CA GLN A 154 6.57 0.75 3.92
C GLN A 154 5.64 1.86 4.37
N VAL A 155 5.71 2.18 5.66
CA VAL A 155 4.89 3.21 6.28
C VAL A 155 5.78 4.19 7.02
N VAL A 156 5.59 5.47 6.73
CA VAL A 156 6.31 6.57 7.37
C VAL A 156 5.31 7.51 8.01
N PHE A 157 5.39 7.66 9.32
CA PHE A 157 4.62 8.67 10.02
C PHE A 157 5.41 9.95 10.17
N LYS A 158 4.72 11.07 10.02
CA LYS A 158 5.27 12.40 10.22
C LYS A 158 4.45 13.18 11.23
N ASP A 159 5.13 14.00 12.01
CA ASP A 159 4.52 15.00 12.86
C ASP A 159 3.98 16.19 12.04
N LYS A 160 3.38 17.16 12.74
CA LYS A 160 2.81 18.38 12.13
C LYS A 160 3.84 19.25 11.41
N ASP A 161 5.11 19.15 11.78
CA ASP A 161 6.21 19.94 11.23
C ASP A 161 6.88 19.19 10.05
N GLY A 162 6.40 17.98 9.74
CA GLY A 162 6.88 17.14 8.65
C GLY A 162 8.05 16.23 9.02
N ASN A 163 8.45 16.19 10.29
CA ASN A 163 9.54 15.31 10.74
C ASN A 163 9.06 13.88 10.89
N GLU A 164 9.92 12.91 10.59
CA GLU A 164 9.62 11.50 10.87
C GLU A 164 9.33 11.29 12.36
N LEU A 165 8.27 10.54 12.64
CA LEU A 165 7.78 10.29 13.97
C LEU A 165 7.85 8.80 14.30
N TYR A 166 8.75 8.44 15.20
CA TYR A 166 8.92 7.08 15.69
C TYR A 166 9.44 7.09 17.15
N PRO A 167 9.15 6.05 17.94
CA PRO A 167 8.23 4.95 17.64
C PRO A 167 6.77 5.38 17.70
N VAL A 168 5.88 4.66 17.03
CA VAL A 168 4.42 4.82 17.11
C VAL A 168 3.79 3.43 17.23
N CYS A 169 3.61 2.95 18.46
CA CYS A 169 3.16 1.59 18.72
C CYS A 169 2.64 1.43 20.16
N ASP A 170 1.67 0.53 20.32
CA ASP A 170 1.28 -0.07 21.60
C ASP A 170 1.82 -1.50 21.67
N TYR A 171 1.69 -2.22 20.54
CA TYR A 171 2.37 -3.47 20.29
C TYR A 171 3.63 -3.17 19.46
N CYS A 172 4.76 -3.03 20.16
CA CYS A 172 6.04 -2.63 19.57
C CYS A 172 6.88 -3.85 19.16
N GLY A 173 7.55 -3.76 18.02
CA GLY A 173 8.53 -4.74 17.56
C GLY A 173 9.95 -4.40 18.00
N PRO A 174 10.95 -5.20 17.59
CA PRO A 174 12.35 -4.97 17.93
C PRO A 174 12.87 -3.59 17.51
N VAL A 175 12.42 -3.09 16.34
CA VAL A 175 12.82 -1.77 15.84
C VAL A 175 12.30 -0.67 16.77
N GLU A 176 11.01 -0.66 17.07
CA GLU A 176 10.41 0.36 17.94
C GLU A 176 10.99 0.30 19.37
N ASN A 177 11.29 -0.90 19.86
CA ASN A 177 11.95 -1.08 21.16
C ASN A 177 13.34 -0.43 21.18
N SER A 178 14.13 -0.57 20.12
CA SER A 178 15.43 0.11 20.01
C SER A 178 15.32 1.64 19.86
N GLN A 179 14.19 2.15 19.39
CA GLN A 179 13.86 3.59 19.37
C GLN A 179 13.39 4.14 20.74
N GLY A 180 13.35 3.27 21.77
CA GLY A 180 12.94 3.62 23.12
C GLY A 180 11.42 3.68 23.30
N SER A 181 10.65 2.82 22.63
CA SER A 181 9.18 2.77 22.76
C SER A 181 8.70 2.69 24.21
N GLY A 182 9.43 1.97 25.06
CA GLY A 182 9.13 1.80 26.49
C GLY A 182 9.48 2.99 27.39
N THR A 183 10.15 4.04 26.89
CA THR A 183 10.49 5.21 27.71
C THR A 183 9.22 5.95 28.13
N MET A 184 9.06 6.23 29.42
CA MET A 184 7.88 6.93 29.94
C MET A 184 7.86 8.41 29.55
N VAL A 185 6.70 8.88 29.10
CA VAL A 185 6.38 10.28 28.79
C VAL A 185 5.04 10.60 29.47
N GLY A 186 5.12 11.13 30.70
CA GLY A 186 3.94 11.28 31.55
C GLY A 186 3.35 9.91 31.91
N SER A 187 2.03 9.73 31.68
CA SER A 187 1.30 8.49 31.96
C SER A 187 1.34 7.45 30.82
N TYR A 188 2.07 7.74 29.75
CA TYR A 188 2.18 6.89 28.56
C TYR A 188 3.63 6.49 28.32
N ASN A 189 3.86 5.38 27.63
CA ASN A 189 5.17 5.15 27.04
C ASN A 189 5.33 6.00 25.76
N LYS A 190 6.57 6.16 25.28
CA LYS A 190 6.89 7.02 24.13
C LYS A 190 6.14 6.60 22.86
N GLY A 191 6.00 5.28 22.63
CA GLY A 191 5.26 4.74 21.50
C GLY A 191 3.78 5.15 21.50
N GLN A 192 3.13 5.07 22.65
CA GLN A 192 1.75 5.49 22.87
C GLN A 192 1.59 7.00 22.79
N ALA A 193 2.48 7.75 23.43
CA ALA A 193 2.45 9.22 23.44
C ALA A 193 2.56 9.81 22.02
N ASN A 194 3.37 9.19 21.16
CA ASN A 194 3.55 9.62 19.79
C ASN A 194 2.35 9.34 18.89
N MET A 195 1.45 8.41 19.22
CA MET A 195 0.28 8.11 18.37
C MET A 195 -0.58 9.34 18.09
N LYS A 196 -0.78 10.21 19.09
CA LYS A 196 -1.58 11.45 18.94
C LYS A 196 -0.85 12.54 18.15
N LYS A 197 0.45 12.38 17.92
CA LYS A 197 1.30 13.33 17.20
C LYS A 197 1.43 13.00 15.71
N VAL A 198 0.96 11.84 15.28
CA VAL A 198 0.91 11.48 13.86
C VAL A 198 -0.04 12.44 13.15
N HIS A 199 0.51 13.25 12.26
CA HIS A 199 -0.23 14.21 11.44
C HIS A 199 -0.38 13.73 10.00
N THR A 200 0.65 13.09 9.47
CA THR A 200 0.69 12.56 8.12
C THR A 200 1.20 11.12 8.13
N ALA A 201 0.53 10.25 7.39
CA ALA A 201 0.97 8.89 7.13
C ALA A 201 1.26 8.72 5.63
N GLU A 202 2.50 8.40 5.33
CA GLU A 202 2.99 8.12 3.98
C GLU A 202 3.11 6.62 3.79
N ILE A 203 2.46 6.10 2.76
CA ILE A 203 2.41 4.67 2.45
C ILE A 203 3.06 4.45 1.09
N TYR A 204 4.07 3.58 1.06
CA TYR A 204 4.71 3.09 -0.15
C TYR A 204 4.35 1.62 -0.33
N LEU A 205 3.71 1.29 -1.45
CA LEU A 205 3.30 -0.06 -1.78
C LEU A 205 3.96 -0.47 -3.10
N THR A 206 4.90 -1.41 -3.04
CA THR A 206 5.55 -1.94 -4.24
C THR A 206 4.94 -3.30 -4.60
N ILE A 207 4.39 -3.42 -5.80
CA ILE A 207 3.75 -4.64 -6.30
C ILE A 207 4.53 -5.19 -7.49
N GLN A 208 4.66 -6.51 -7.56
CA GLN A 208 5.23 -7.23 -8.70
C GLN A 208 4.16 -7.81 -9.62
N SER A 209 4.44 -7.87 -10.91
CA SER A 209 3.61 -8.60 -11.88
C SER A 209 3.51 -10.09 -11.51
N ALA A 210 2.34 -10.68 -11.76
CA ALA A 210 2.11 -12.10 -11.49
C ALA A 210 2.95 -12.99 -12.42
N GLN A 211 3.21 -12.51 -13.63
CA GLN A 211 3.99 -13.18 -14.68
C GLN A 211 5.18 -12.32 -15.14
N GLU A 212 6.12 -12.95 -15.83
CA GLU A 212 7.23 -12.25 -16.50
C GLU A 212 6.70 -11.27 -17.56
N VAL A 213 7.23 -10.06 -17.56
CA VAL A 213 6.85 -8.96 -18.47
C VAL A 213 7.98 -8.63 -19.44
N PHE A 214 9.24 -8.77 -19.01
CA PHE A 214 10.40 -8.48 -19.84
C PHE A 214 10.91 -9.72 -20.58
N THR A 215 11.45 -9.53 -21.78
CA THR A 215 12.01 -10.63 -22.60
C THR A 215 13.35 -11.15 -22.07
N SER A 216 14.09 -10.29 -21.37
CA SER A 216 15.38 -10.58 -20.74
C SER A 216 15.39 -10.01 -19.33
N ASN A 217 16.30 -10.50 -18.48
CA ASN A 217 16.45 -9.96 -17.13
C ASN A 217 16.75 -8.46 -17.21
N LYS A 218 16.11 -7.70 -16.33
CA LYS A 218 16.32 -6.27 -16.15
C LYS A 218 16.79 -6.00 -14.74
N ALA A 219 17.94 -5.35 -14.64
CA ALA A 219 18.41 -4.78 -13.38
C ALA A 219 17.52 -3.58 -13.02
N ILE A 220 16.81 -3.67 -11.90
CA ILE A 220 15.92 -2.62 -11.39
C ILE A 220 16.28 -2.37 -9.93
N ARG A 221 16.44 -1.10 -9.58
CA ARG A 221 16.58 -0.65 -8.19
C ARG A 221 15.39 0.21 -7.83
N ILE A 222 14.71 -0.14 -6.74
CA ILE A 222 13.62 0.64 -6.17
C ILE A 222 14.08 1.13 -4.80
N THR A 223 14.00 2.43 -4.57
CA THR A 223 14.28 3.05 -3.27
C THR A 223 13.01 3.77 -2.82
N ASN A 224 12.38 3.24 -1.77
CA ASN A 224 11.24 3.84 -1.12
C ASN A 224 11.72 4.69 0.07
N HIS A 225 11.13 5.88 0.22
CA HIS A 225 11.51 6.86 1.25
C HIS A 225 13.02 7.17 1.27
N GLU A 226 13.53 7.64 0.12
CA GLU A 226 14.96 7.96 -0.06
C GLU A 226 15.42 9.05 0.90
N GLY A 227 16.59 8.85 1.52
CA GLY A 227 17.19 9.79 2.47
C GLY A 227 16.58 9.75 3.88
N GLY A 228 15.52 8.98 4.10
CA GLY A 228 14.92 8.80 5.41
C GLY A 228 15.62 7.74 6.26
N ASN A 229 15.39 7.78 7.58
CA ASN A 229 16.11 6.93 8.55
C ASN A 229 15.79 5.44 8.38
N TYR A 230 14.62 5.14 7.84
CA TYR A 230 14.14 3.77 7.63
C TYR A 230 13.75 3.50 6.18
N GLY A 231 14.33 4.23 5.22
CA GLY A 231 14.16 4.00 3.79
C GLY A 231 14.54 2.58 3.36
N ASN A 232 13.78 2.01 2.43
CA ASN A 232 14.03 0.66 1.91
C ASN A 232 14.57 0.74 0.49
N THR A 233 15.71 0.09 0.23
CA THR A 233 16.23 -0.11 -1.13
C THR A 233 16.24 -1.57 -1.50
N GLN A 234 15.67 -1.89 -2.65
CA GLN A 234 15.55 -3.24 -3.17
C GLN A 234 16.13 -3.32 -4.58
N ASN A 235 16.89 -4.38 -4.84
CA ASN A 235 17.55 -4.62 -6.11
C ASN A 235 17.04 -5.92 -6.72
N PHE A 236 16.69 -5.87 -8.00
CA PHE A 236 16.16 -6.98 -8.77
C PHE A 236 16.96 -7.16 -10.05
N ASN A 237 17.10 -8.40 -10.50
CA ASN A 237 17.67 -8.72 -11.80
C ASN A 237 16.92 -9.89 -12.44
N ASP A 238 15.68 -9.63 -12.84
CA ASP A 238 14.76 -10.64 -13.36
C ASP A 238 13.82 -10.05 -14.42
N LYS A 239 12.83 -10.83 -14.86
CA LYS A 239 11.91 -10.46 -15.94
C LYS A 239 10.58 -9.90 -15.45
N TYR A 240 10.39 -9.70 -14.15
CA TYR A 240 9.13 -9.22 -13.60
C TYR A 240 9.07 -7.69 -13.58
N TYR A 241 7.90 -7.15 -13.92
CA TYR A 241 7.64 -5.73 -13.75
C TYR A 241 7.28 -5.44 -12.29
N ARG A 242 7.75 -4.30 -11.78
CA ARG A 242 7.47 -3.82 -10.43
C ARG A 242 7.20 -2.33 -10.48
N GLU A 243 6.30 -1.87 -9.64
CA GLU A 243 5.95 -0.46 -9.52
C GLU A 243 5.63 -0.13 -8.06
N THR A 244 6.12 1.02 -7.58
CA THR A 244 5.76 1.57 -6.28
C THR A 244 4.65 2.60 -6.47
N PHE A 245 3.61 2.46 -5.67
CA PHE A 245 2.55 3.44 -5.52
C PHE A 245 2.68 4.14 -4.18
N PHE A 246 2.42 5.43 -4.18
CA PHE A 246 2.57 6.29 -3.01
C PHE A 246 1.26 7.01 -2.70
N VAL A 247 0.92 7.09 -1.43
CA VAL A 247 -0.12 8.01 -0.93
C VAL A 247 0.35 8.66 0.36
N SER A 248 0.08 9.96 0.48
CA SER A 248 0.26 10.71 1.71
C SER A 248 -1.10 11.09 2.27
N VAL A 249 -1.36 10.76 3.53
CA VAL A 249 -2.68 10.85 4.15
C VAL A 249 -2.61 11.64 5.44
N HIS A 250 -3.40 12.70 5.53
CA HIS A 250 -3.59 13.44 6.77
C HIS A 250 -4.49 12.66 7.75
N THR A 251 -4.00 12.40 8.96
CA THR A 251 -4.69 11.68 10.04
C THR A 251 -5.54 12.63 10.89
N ARG A 252 -6.65 13.10 10.31
CA ARG A 252 -7.54 14.15 10.86
C ARG A 252 -8.05 13.97 12.30
N ASN A 253 -7.96 12.78 12.88
CA ASN A 253 -8.44 12.50 14.23
C ASN A 253 -7.33 12.44 15.31
N LEU A 254 -6.06 12.49 14.90
CA LEU A 254 -4.91 12.35 15.81
C LEU A 254 -4.33 13.72 16.17
N ALA A 255 -3.46 14.25 15.31
CA ALA A 255 -2.91 15.60 15.43
C ALA A 255 -3.98 16.65 15.08
N LYS A 256 -5.06 16.70 15.88
CA LYS A 256 -6.13 17.68 15.72
C LYS A 256 -5.61 19.08 16.06
N PRO A 257 -5.99 20.09 15.26
CA PRO A 257 -5.81 21.46 15.67
C PRO A 257 -6.73 21.75 16.87
N ILE A 258 -6.15 22.11 18.02
CA ILE A 258 -6.83 22.75 19.14
C ILE A 258 -7.19 24.18 18.71
N ALA A 259 -8.48 24.47 18.58
CA ALA A 259 -8.94 25.85 18.52
C ALA A 259 -8.71 26.50 19.89
N ILE A 260 -8.11 27.69 19.94
CA ILE A 260 -7.82 28.44 21.19
C ILE A 260 -9.07 28.60 22.07
N ALA A 261 -10.26 28.63 21.47
CA ALA A 261 -11.54 28.67 22.17
C ALA A 261 -11.76 27.51 23.16
N GLU A 262 -11.21 26.32 22.92
CA GLU A 262 -11.30 25.17 23.85
C GLU A 262 -10.41 25.34 25.10
N THR A 263 -9.45 26.27 25.08
CA THR A 263 -8.54 26.53 26.21
C THR A 263 -8.87 27.81 26.98
N THR A 264 -9.53 28.80 26.35
CA THR A 264 -9.76 30.11 26.95
C THR A 264 -11.21 30.58 27.00
N GLY A 265 -12.15 29.90 26.32
CA GLY A 265 -13.57 30.30 26.30
C GLY A 265 -13.86 31.60 25.53
N GLU A 266 -12.91 32.11 24.74
CA GLU A 266 -13.09 33.34 23.93
C GLU A 266 -13.17 33.06 22.43
N SER A 267 -13.88 33.96 21.74
CA SER A 267 -14.32 33.86 20.34
C SER A 267 -13.20 33.66 19.31
N ILE A 268 -13.57 32.93 18.26
CA ILE A 268 -12.82 32.54 17.05
C ILE A 268 -12.24 33.77 16.31
N GLY A 269 -11.02 34.16 16.70
CA GLY A 269 -10.26 35.21 16.02
C GLY A 269 -8.75 34.99 15.96
N GLN A 270 -8.20 33.95 16.59
CA GLN A 270 -6.75 33.70 16.58
C GLN A 270 -6.39 32.22 16.37
N THR A 271 -5.26 32.06 15.69
CA THR A 271 -4.63 30.86 15.12
C THR A 271 -4.82 29.56 15.91
N SER A 272 -5.32 28.53 15.23
CA SER A 272 -5.35 27.14 15.69
C SER A 272 -3.96 26.63 16.09
N SER A 273 -3.85 26.02 17.28
CA SER A 273 -2.67 25.28 17.74
C SER A 273 -2.91 23.77 17.60
N TYR A 274 -1.94 22.88 17.86
CA TYR A 274 -2.12 21.42 17.78
C TYR A 274 -1.94 20.77 19.16
N ASN A 275 -2.50 19.56 19.35
CA ASN A 275 -2.27 18.74 20.56
C ASN A 275 -0.77 18.66 20.93
N LYS A 276 -0.43 19.07 22.16
CA LYS A 276 0.94 18.95 22.73
C LYS A 276 1.23 17.53 23.20
#